data_AF-H2Y207-F1
#
_entry.id   AF-H2Y207-F1
#
_cell.length_a   1.000
_cell.length_b   1.000
_cell.length_c   1.000
_cell.angle_alpha   90.00
_cell.angle_beta   90.00
_cell.angle_gamma   90.00
#
_symmetry.space_group_name_H-M   'P 1'
#
loop_
_entity.id
_entity.type
_entity.pdbx_description
1 polymer ?
#
loop_
_entity_poly.entity_id
_entity_poly.type
_entity_poly.pdbx_seq_one_letter_code
_entity_poly.pdbx_strand_id
1 'polypeptide(L)'
;VNNDVPSSEQRSKRLSDIAEIISSGCKNNLSPSLLRVSVTGELDDLLLDEIRDIGLSLIHALKTRQHYMRACRQNFPSSVSKALSEATGKPCKHPIYPGFYIAVTDSVDPMGKAHFPNDEKHWKVETKKGIVQIIDGENEVFLPHVNRDRFVDNRNLLYAFVADGPLKTFCYRRLSYLKNKFGMHRLLNEEVELEAMKNPDVSCRRDFYNVRKVDTHIHAAACMGQKHLLGFIQEKGRTESDRIVLVKDGVKMTLKQVKSSYM
;
A
#
# COMPACT_ATOMS: atom_id res chain seq x y z
N VAL A 1 -4.90 -53.54 -34.60
CA VAL A 1 -5.29 -54.51 -33.56
C VAL A 1 -5.81 -53.71 -32.37
N ASN A 2 -7.13 -53.80 -32.19
CA ASN A 2 -8.00 -53.38 -31.09
C ASN A 2 -7.99 -51.91 -30.61
N ASN A 3 -8.90 -51.14 -31.22
CA ASN A 3 -9.56 -50.01 -30.59
C ASN A 3 -10.66 -50.55 -29.67
N ASP A 4 -10.33 -50.81 -28.40
CA ASP A 4 -11.35 -51.14 -27.40
C ASP A 4 -11.98 -49.84 -26.89
N VAL A 5 -13.17 -49.53 -27.43
CA VAL A 5 -14.07 -48.53 -26.86
C VAL A 5 -14.55 -49.09 -25.51
N PRO A 6 -14.36 -48.37 -24.39
CA PRO A 6 -14.79 -48.86 -23.08
C PRO A 6 -16.30 -49.08 -23.08
N SER A 7 -16.74 -50.22 -22.55
CA SER A 7 -18.15 -50.60 -22.53
C SER A 7 -19.00 -49.55 -21.80
N SER A 8 -20.27 -49.42 -22.17
CA SER A 8 -21.23 -48.48 -21.58
C SER A 8 -21.28 -48.58 -20.05
N GLU A 9 -21.07 -49.77 -19.49
CA GLU A 9 -21.00 -50.03 -18.05
C GLU A 9 -19.73 -49.47 -17.40
N GLN A 10 -18.58 -49.52 -18.08
CA GLN A 10 -17.33 -48.91 -17.60
C GLN A 10 -17.38 -47.38 -17.65
N ARG A 11 -18.08 -46.80 -18.63
CA ARG A 11 -18.38 -45.36 -18.67
C ARG A 11 -19.34 -44.94 -17.56
N SER A 12 -20.38 -45.75 -17.30
CA SER A 12 -21.35 -45.49 -16.23
C SER A 12 -20.71 -45.54 -14.85
N LYS A 13 -19.85 -46.55 -14.59
CA LYS A 13 -19.06 -46.63 -13.35
C LYS A 13 -18.10 -45.45 -13.17
N ARG A 14 -17.38 -45.04 -14.22
CA ARG A 14 -16.52 -43.85 -14.13
C ARG A 14 -17.32 -42.58 -13.85
N LEU A 15 -18.53 -42.45 -14.38
CA LEU A 15 -19.40 -41.30 -14.10
C LEU A 15 -19.96 -41.33 -12.68
N SER A 16 -20.32 -42.51 -12.14
CA SER A 16 -20.71 -42.64 -10.73
C SER A 16 -19.55 -42.37 -9.79
N ASP A 17 -18.34 -42.85 -10.10
CA ASP A 17 -17.15 -42.63 -9.28
C ASP A 17 -16.74 -41.14 -9.31
N ILE A 18 -16.86 -40.46 -10.46
CA ILE A 18 -16.66 -39.00 -10.57
C ILE A 18 -17.73 -38.24 -9.79
N ALA A 19 -19.00 -38.64 -9.87
CA ALA A 19 -20.09 -38.03 -9.09
C ALA A 19 -19.89 -38.22 -7.59
N GLU A 20 -19.36 -39.37 -7.17
CA GLU A 20 -19.03 -39.68 -5.77
C GLU A 20 -17.78 -38.93 -5.29
N ILE A 21 -16.79 -38.68 -6.15
CA ILE A 21 -15.63 -37.81 -5.87
C ILE A 21 -16.05 -36.34 -5.78
N ILE A 22 -16.98 -35.88 -6.62
CA ILE A 22 -17.56 -34.53 -6.53
C ILE A 22 -18.41 -34.39 -5.26
N SER A 23 -19.13 -35.44 -4.86
CA SER A 23 -19.95 -35.49 -3.64
C SER A 23 -19.10 -35.59 -2.36
N SER A 24 -18.02 -36.37 -2.37
CA SER A 24 -17.14 -36.59 -1.22
C SER A 24 -16.06 -35.51 -1.05
N GLY A 25 -15.63 -34.87 -2.15
CA GLY A 25 -14.72 -33.72 -2.14
C GLY A 25 -15.38 -32.41 -1.67
N CYS A 26 -16.72 -32.38 -1.57
CA CYS A 26 -17.51 -31.22 -1.13
C CYS A 26 -18.05 -31.34 0.30
N LYS A 27 -17.38 -32.10 1.19
CA LYS A 27 -17.65 -32.05 2.64
C LYS A 27 -16.62 -31.24 3.43
N ASN A 28 -15.91 -30.33 2.77
CA ASN A 28 -15.17 -29.26 3.41
C ASN A 28 -15.98 -27.98 3.27
N ASN A 29 -16.80 -27.63 4.28
CA ASN A 29 -17.35 -26.30 4.56
C ASN A 29 -17.29 -25.29 3.39
N LEU A 30 -18.04 -25.52 2.30
CA LEU A 30 -18.30 -24.44 1.35
C LEU A 30 -19.29 -23.49 2.03
N SER A 31 -18.73 -22.49 2.70
CA SER A 31 -19.35 -21.21 2.99
C SER A 31 -20.16 -20.71 1.78
N PRO A 32 -21.23 -19.92 1.98
CA PRO A 32 -22.17 -19.54 0.92
C PRO A 32 -21.46 -19.12 -0.36
N SER A 33 -21.96 -19.67 -1.45
CA SER A 33 -21.45 -19.56 -2.82
C SER A 33 -20.65 -18.28 -3.11
N LEU A 34 -19.33 -18.43 -3.20
CA LEU A 34 -18.39 -17.44 -3.76
C LEU A 34 -18.58 -17.21 -5.27
N LEU A 35 -19.69 -17.68 -5.85
CA LEU A 35 -20.05 -17.44 -7.23
C LEU A 35 -20.35 -15.95 -7.39
N ARG A 36 -19.59 -15.30 -8.27
CA ARG A 36 -19.77 -13.91 -8.67
C ARG A 36 -19.91 -13.87 -10.18
N VAL A 37 -20.74 -12.96 -10.66
CA VAL A 37 -20.83 -12.70 -12.08
C VAL A 37 -19.57 -11.93 -12.51
N SER A 38 -18.77 -12.58 -13.36
CA SER A 38 -17.57 -11.97 -13.94
C SER A 38 -17.94 -11.13 -15.16
N VAL A 39 -17.62 -9.85 -15.13
CA VAL A 39 -17.74 -8.97 -16.30
C VAL A 39 -16.45 -9.07 -17.11
N THR A 40 -16.51 -9.74 -18.26
CA THR A 40 -15.40 -9.82 -19.24
C THR A 40 -15.66 -8.84 -20.40
N GLY A 41 -14.58 -8.32 -20.99
CA GLY A 41 -14.63 -7.39 -22.12
C GLY A 41 -13.28 -6.75 -22.36
N GLU A 42 -12.90 -6.56 -23.62
CA GLU A 42 -11.66 -5.91 -24.02
C GLU A 42 -11.98 -4.60 -24.76
N LEU A 43 -11.00 -3.69 -24.79
CA LEU A 43 -11.09 -2.40 -25.48
C LEU A 43 -10.36 -2.59 -26.83
N ASP A 44 -11.09 -2.93 -27.89
CA ASP A 44 -10.50 -3.37 -29.17
C ASP A 44 -10.34 -2.27 -30.24
N ASP A 45 -10.52 -0.99 -29.88
CA ASP A 45 -10.60 0.09 -30.88
C ASP A 45 -9.26 0.82 -31.16
N LEU A 46 -8.09 0.21 -30.94
CA LEU A 46 -6.80 0.84 -31.22
C LEU A 46 -5.92 -0.03 -32.15
N LEU A 47 -5.15 0.62 -33.02
CA LEU A 47 -4.14 -0.03 -33.86
C LEU A 47 -3.06 -0.68 -32.99
N LEU A 48 -2.65 -1.90 -33.34
CA LEU A 48 -1.69 -2.71 -32.56
C LEU A 48 -0.35 -1.99 -32.34
N ASP A 49 0.11 -1.19 -33.30
CA ASP A 49 1.36 -0.44 -33.18
C ASP A 49 1.27 0.72 -32.18
N GLU A 50 0.15 1.45 -32.14
CA GLU A 50 -0.07 2.52 -31.16
C GLU A 50 -0.13 1.96 -29.73
N ILE A 51 -0.76 0.79 -29.56
CA ILE A 51 -0.83 0.09 -28.27
C ILE A 51 0.58 -0.31 -27.80
N ARG A 52 1.44 -0.76 -28.72
CA ARG A 52 2.81 -1.16 -28.39
C ARG A 52 3.62 0.02 -27.86
N ASP A 53 3.58 1.16 -28.53
CA ASP A 53 4.36 2.34 -28.15
C ASP A 53 3.88 2.95 -26.82
N ILE A 54 2.55 2.98 -26.62
CA ILE A 54 1.92 3.32 -25.36
C ILE A 54 2.34 2.35 -24.24
N GLY A 55 2.31 1.06 -24.51
CA GLY A 55 2.70 0.01 -23.57
C GLY A 55 4.16 0.13 -23.14
N LEU A 56 5.07 0.37 -24.08
CA LEU A 56 6.48 0.60 -23.78
C LEU A 56 6.70 1.83 -22.89
N SER A 57 5.99 2.92 -23.17
CA SER A 57 6.04 4.16 -22.37
C SER A 57 5.57 3.92 -20.93
N LEU A 58 4.47 3.18 -20.74
CA LEU A 58 3.96 2.79 -19.42
C LEU A 58 4.92 1.85 -18.68
N ILE A 59 5.48 0.85 -19.36
CA ILE A 59 6.47 -0.06 -18.77
C ILE A 59 7.70 0.73 -18.32
N HIS A 60 8.15 1.70 -19.12
CA HIS A 60 9.25 2.58 -18.75
C HIS A 60 8.92 3.37 -17.47
N ALA A 61 7.76 4.04 -17.42
CA ALA A 61 7.33 4.80 -16.25
C ALA A 61 7.26 3.93 -14.98
N LEU A 62 6.72 2.70 -15.09
CA LEU A 62 6.63 1.75 -13.99
C LEU A 62 8.00 1.26 -13.52
N LYS A 63 8.95 1.01 -14.43
CA LYS A 63 10.34 0.67 -14.08
C LYS A 63 11.05 1.81 -13.36
N THR A 64 10.85 3.05 -13.83
CA THR A 64 11.40 4.25 -13.18
C THR A 64 10.86 4.38 -11.76
N ARG A 65 9.56 4.17 -11.55
CA ARG A 65 8.96 4.12 -10.21
C ARG A 65 9.54 2.98 -9.36
N GLN A 66 9.66 1.77 -9.91
CA GLN A 66 10.21 0.62 -9.19
C GLN A 66 11.65 0.87 -8.74
N HIS A 67 12.48 1.49 -9.59
CA HIS A 67 13.86 1.84 -9.28
C HIS A 67 13.93 2.79 -8.07
N TYR A 68 13.14 3.88 -8.07
CA TYR A 68 13.16 4.84 -6.97
C TYR A 68 12.50 4.33 -5.69
N MET A 69 11.41 3.57 -5.78
CA MET A 69 10.82 2.93 -4.60
C MET A 69 11.80 1.96 -3.94
N ARG A 70 12.58 1.23 -4.73
CA ARG A 70 13.68 0.39 -4.20
C ARG A 70 14.77 1.23 -3.56
N ALA A 71 15.21 2.32 -4.18
CA ALA A 71 16.20 3.22 -3.59
C ALA A 71 15.74 3.76 -2.23
N CYS A 72 14.45 4.08 -2.08
CA CYS A 72 13.86 4.56 -0.84
C CYS A 72 13.45 3.46 0.16
N ARG A 73 13.82 2.19 -0.09
CA ARG A 73 13.42 1.03 0.72
C ARG A 73 11.90 0.87 0.93
N GLN A 74 11.11 1.32 -0.04
CA GLN A 74 9.67 1.15 -0.06
C GLN A 74 9.27 -0.17 -0.73
N ASN A 75 8.09 -0.68 -0.35
CA ASN A 75 7.51 -1.88 -0.97
C ASN A 75 6.81 -1.51 -2.27
N PHE A 76 7.24 -2.12 -3.38
CA PHE A 76 6.57 -2.04 -4.66
C PHE A 76 5.48 -3.12 -4.76
N PRO A 77 4.28 -2.82 -5.29
CA PRO A 77 3.19 -3.79 -5.37
C PRO A 77 3.59 -5.09 -6.07
N SER A 78 3.31 -6.22 -5.43
CA SER A 78 3.72 -7.55 -5.90
C SER A 78 3.02 -7.95 -7.22
N SER A 79 1.74 -7.60 -7.37
CA SER A 79 0.98 -7.82 -8.61
C SER A 79 1.62 -7.12 -9.81
N VAL A 80 1.97 -5.85 -9.67
CA VAL A 80 2.63 -5.06 -10.73
C VAL A 80 4.04 -5.58 -10.98
N SER A 81 4.76 -6.00 -9.95
CA SER A 81 6.09 -6.59 -10.12
C SER A 81 6.06 -7.89 -10.92
N LYS A 82 5.03 -8.74 -10.73
CA LYS A 82 4.85 -9.96 -11.51
C LYS A 82 4.56 -9.64 -12.97
N ALA A 83 3.62 -8.73 -13.24
CA ALA A 83 3.29 -8.30 -14.59
C ALA A 83 4.50 -7.69 -15.34
N LEU A 84 5.33 -6.89 -14.66
CA LEU A 84 6.56 -6.36 -15.24
C LEU A 84 7.60 -7.45 -15.52
N SER A 85 7.67 -8.47 -14.67
CA SER A 85 8.56 -9.62 -14.86
C SER A 85 8.17 -10.42 -16.09
N GLU A 86 6.87 -10.66 -16.28
CA GLU A 86 6.30 -11.34 -17.45
C GLU A 86 6.56 -10.53 -18.73
N ALA A 87 6.27 -9.22 -18.71
CA ALA A 87 6.44 -8.35 -19.86
C ALA A 87 7.91 -8.15 -20.29
N THR A 88 8.88 -8.41 -19.41
CA THR A 88 10.31 -8.15 -19.67
C THR A 88 11.18 -9.40 -19.70
N GLY A 89 10.61 -10.57 -19.38
CA GLY A 89 11.33 -11.85 -19.29
C GLY A 89 12.38 -11.90 -18.18
N LYS A 90 12.47 -10.89 -17.31
CA LYS A 90 13.48 -10.80 -16.25
C LYS A 90 12.84 -10.97 -14.89
N PRO A 91 13.30 -11.94 -14.06
CA PRO A 91 12.75 -12.15 -12.73
C PRO A 91 12.92 -10.88 -11.89
N CYS A 92 11.81 -10.27 -11.52
CA CYS A 92 11.82 -9.13 -10.59
C CYS A 92 12.15 -9.65 -9.18
N LYS A 93 13.44 -9.69 -8.81
CA LYS A 93 13.85 -9.87 -7.41
C LYS A 93 13.43 -8.62 -6.64
N HIS A 94 12.26 -8.65 -5.99
CA HIS A 94 11.95 -7.64 -5.00
C HIS A 94 12.84 -7.93 -3.78
N PRO A 95 13.69 -7.00 -3.31
CA PRO A 95 14.28 -7.16 -2.00
C PRO A 95 13.11 -7.20 -1.00
N ILE A 96 12.84 -8.36 -0.43
CA ILE A 96 12.00 -8.43 0.77
C ILE A 96 12.87 -7.74 1.81
N TYR A 97 12.61 -6.45 2.03
CA TYR A 97 13.20 -5.79 3.19
C TYR A 97 12.76 -6.61 4.39
N PRO A 98 13.68 -7.05 5.25
CA PRO A 98 13.28 -7.70 6.49
C PRO A 98 12.24 -6.78 7.11
N GLY A 99 11.05 -7.33 7.38
CA GLY A 99 10.01 -6.54 8.01
C GLY A 99 10.66 -5.92 9.25
N PHE A 100 10.68 -4.59 9.34
CA PHE A 100 11.20 -3.88 10.52
C PHE A 100 10.40 -4.20 11.81
N TYR A 101 9.46 -5.13 11.71
CA TYR A 101 8.78 -5.76 12.84
C TYR A 101 9.76 -6.73 13.51
N ILE A 102 10.60 -6.20 14.39
CA ILE A 102 11.05 -7.01 15.53
C ILE A 102 9.77 -7.39 16.27
N ALA A 103 9.44 -8.68 16.29
CA ALA A 103 8.33 -9.17 17.09
C ALA A 103 8.67 -8.84 18.55
N VAL A 104 7.97 -7.87 19.10
CA VAL A 104 8.13 -7.45 20.49
C VAL A 104 7.67 -8.62 21.34
N THR A 105 8.61 -9.31 21.99
CA THR A 105 8.27 -10.27 23.03
C THR A 105 7.75 -9.50 24.23
N ASP A 106 6.70 -10.00 24.90
CA ASP A 106 6.00 -9.32 26.01
C ASP A 106 6.91 -8.85 27.16
N SER A 107 8.15 -9.36 27.24
CA SER A 107 9.14 -9.08 28.28
C SER A 107 10.11 -7.92 28.01
N VAL A 108 10.11 -7.32 26.81
CA VAL A 108 11.08 -6.26 26.46
C VAL A 108 10.35 -5.01 25.96
N ASP A 109 10.70 -3.85 26.53
CA ASP A 109 10.22 -2.56 26.05
C ASP A 109 10.60 -2.38 24.56
N PRO A 110 9.62 -2.31 23.64
CA PRO A 110 9.87 -2.15 22.20
C PRO A 110 10.61 -0.87 21.84
N MET A 111 10.62 0.14 22.71
CA MET A 111 11.33 1.39 22.54
C MET A 111 12.57 1.51 23.45
N GLY A 112 12.97 0.42 24.10
CA GLY A 112 14.14 0.38 24.96
C GLY A 112 15.44 0.63 24.20
N LYS A 113 16.42 1.25 24.88
CA LYS A 113 17.76 1.58 24.33
C LYS A 113 18.50 0.39 23.71
N ALA A 114 18.20 -0.83 24.15
CA ALA A 114 18.79 -2.07 23.66
C ALA A 114 18.49 -2.38 22.18
N HIS A 115 17.43 -1.78 21.61
CA HIS A 115 17.06 -1.95 20.20
C HIS A 115 17.78 -0.97 19.26
N PHE A 116 18.42 0.06 19.81
CA PHE A 116 19.16 1.02 19.00
C PHE A 116 20.60 0.53 18.83
N PRO A 117 21.18 0.63 17.61
CA PRO A 117 22.56 0.23 17.37
C PRO A 117 23.52 1.01 18.29
N ASN A 118 24.54 0.33 18.82
CA ASN A 118 25.50 0.91 19.76
C ASN A 118 26.19 2.16 19.18
N ASP A 119 26.26 3.23 19.98
CA ASP A 119 26.86 4.55 19.64
C ASP A 119 28.41 4.52 19.49
N GLU A 120 29.03 3.34 19.53
CA GLU A 120 30.50 3.18 19.56
C GLU A 120 31.19 3.63 18.26
N LYS A 121 30.45 3.69 17.14
CA LYS A 121 31.02 4.07 15.84
C LYS A 121 30.58 5.47 15.41
N HIS A 122 31.51 6.42 15.48
CA HIS A 122 31.31 7.77 14.95
C HIS A 122 31.60 7.82 13.46
N TRP A 123 30.57 8.06 12.66
CA TRP A 123 30.71 8.28 11.22
C TRP A 123 30.87 9.77 10.93
N LYS A 124 31.78 10.13 10.02
CA LYS A 124 31.85 11.51 9.52
C LYS A 124 30.77 11.68 8.46
N VAL A 125 30.02 12.77 8.56
CA VAL A 125 28.93 13.09 7.63
C VAL A 125 29.31 14.34 6.86
N GLU A 126 29.36 14.24 5.54
CA GLU A 126 29.65 15.38 4.65
C GLU A 126 28.52 15.55 3.65
N THR A 127 28.12 16.79 3.38
CA THR A 127 27.09 17.09 2.38
C THR A 127 27.75 17.52 1.08
N LYS A 128 27.76 16.64 0.07
CA LYS A 128 28.27 16.96 -1.28
C LYS A 128 27.09 17.20 -2.23
N LYS A 129 27.01 18.39 -2.83
CA LYS A 129 25.93 18.79 -3.77
C LYS A 129 24.51 18.59 -3.19
N GLY A 130 24.33 18.76 -1.88
CA GLY A 130 23.06 18.56 -1.19
C GLY A 130 22.70 17.09 -0.89
N ILE A 131 23.59 16.15 -1.20
CA ILE A 131 23.47 14.73 -0.84
C ILE A 131 24.36 14.46 0.37
N VAL A 132 23.78 13.88 1.40
CA VAL A 132 24.50 13.48 2.61
C VAL A 132 25.28 12.19 2.31
N GLN A 133 26.59 12.23 2.48
CA GLN A 133 27.50 11.10 2.32
C GLN A 133 28.11 10.75 3.66
N ILE A 134 28.22 9.45 3.92
CA ILE A 134 28.78 8.90 5.16
C ILE A 134 30.20 8.41 4.85
N ILE A 135 31.17 8.89 5.62
CA ILE A 135 32.58 8.55 5.49
C ILE A 135 32.99 7.71 6.71
N ASP A 136 33.59 6.56 6.46
CA ASP A 136 34.15 5.65 7.47
C ASP A 136 35.67 5.77 7.48
N GLY A 137 36.20 6.56 8.42
CA GLY A 137 37.62 6.91 8.44
C GLY A 137 38.02 7.73 7.21
N GLU A 138 38.63 7.07 6.22
CA GLU A 138 39.08 7.64 4.94
C GLU A 138 38.31 7.11 3.72
N ASN A 139 37.49 6.07 3.90
CA ASN A 139 36.72 5.46 2.82
C ASN A 139 35.28 5.99 2.81
N GLU A 140 34.80 6.44 1.65
CA GLU A 140 33.38 6.77 1.47
C GLU A 140 32.56 5.48 1.52
N VAL A 141 31.61 5.39 2.46
CA VAL A 141 30.64 4.30 2.46
C VAL A 141 29.61 4.62 1.39
N PHE A 142 29.62 3.82 0.32
CA PHE A 142 28.65 3.97 -0.76
C PHE A 142 27.27 3.52 -0.30
N LEU A 143 26.50 4.43 0.27
CA LEU A 143 25.06 4.27 0.34
C LEU A 143 24.48 4.43 -1.07
N PRO A 144 23.51 3.58 -1.47
CA PRO A 144 22.82 3.73 -2.73
C PRO A 144 22.03 5.05 -2.72
N HIS A 145 22.65 6.10 -3.24
CA HIS A 145 22.04 7.41 -3.41
C HIS A 145 21.57 7.58 -4.85
N VAL A 146 20.46 8.30 -5.01
CA VAL A 146 19.94 8.63 -6.33
C VAL A 146 20.76 9.80 -6.89
N ASN A 147 21.32 9.63 -8.10
CA ASN A 147 21.95 10.74 -8.80
C ASN A 147 20.88 11.77 -9.20
N ARG A 148 21.08 13.02 -8.77
CA ARG A 148 20.18 14.15 -9.05
C ARG A 148 19.92 14.36 -10.53
N ASP A 149 20.97 14.32 -11.37
CA ASP A 149 20.84 14.67 -12.78
C ASP A 149 19.99 13.61 -13.51
N ARG A 150 20.27 12.32 -13.23
CA ARG A 150 19.43 11.20 -13.68
C ARG A 150 17.99 11.30 -13.18
N PHE A 151 17.78 11.80 -11.96
CA PHE A 151 16.44 12.02 -11.43
C PHE A 151 15.68 13.10 -12.20
N VAL A 152 16.34 14.22 -12.51
CA VAL A 152 15.76 15.30 -13.31
C VAL A 152 15.43 14.81 -14.72
N ASP A 153 16.32 14.05 -15.37
CA ASP A 153 16.08 13.50 -16.71
C ASP A 153 14.88 12.55 -16.71
N ASN A 154 14.82 11.63 -15.76
CA ASN A 154 13.70 10.70 -15.61
C ASN A 154 12.38 11.44 -15.31
N ARG A 155 12.42 12.52 -14.52
CA ARG A 155 11.24 13.36 -14.26
C ARG A 155 10.77 14.06 -15.53
N ASN A 156 11.68 14.64 -16.30
CA ASN A 156 11.35 15.32 -17.55
C ASN A 156 10.76 14.35 -18.57
N LEU A 157 11.28 13.12 -18.65
CA LEU A 157 10.70 12.06 -19.46
C LEU A 157 9.28 11.70 -19.03
N LEU A 158 9.02 11.60 -17.72
CA LEU A 158 7.66 11.37 -17.21
C LEU A 158 6.71 12.52 -17.57
N TYR A 159 7.18 13.78 -17.53
CA TYR A 159 6.38 14.91 -18.00
C TYR A 159 6.07 14.84 -19.49
N ALA A 160 7.02 14.38 -20.32
CA ALA A 160 6.78 14.15 -21.74
C ALA A 160 5.68 13.10 -21.95
N PHE A 161 5.68 11.99 -21.19
CA PHE A 161 4.60 10.99 -21.25
C PHE A 161 3.24 11.56 -20.82
N VAL A 162 3.19 12.43 -19.81
CA VAL A 162 1.92 13.05 -19.38
C VAL A 162 1.41 14.07 -20.41
N ALA A 163 2.31 14.73 -21.13
CA ALA A 163 1.97 15.65 -22.21
C ALA A 163 1.50 14.94 -23.48
N ASP A 164 1.90 13.68 -23.68
CA ASP A 164 1.54 12.89 -24.86
C ASP A 164 0.01 12.65 -24.98
N GLY A 165 -0.54 13.04 -26.13
CA GLY A 165 -1.99 13.03 -26.39
C GLY A 165 -2.58 11.62 -26.55
N PRO A 166 -2.00 10.75 -27.42
CA PRO A 166 -2.42 9.37 -27.57
C PRO A 166 -2.37 8.58 -26.26
N LEU A 167 -1.26 8.66 -25.52
CA LEU A 167 -1.12 8.01 -24.22
C LEU A 167 -2.19 8.47 -23.22
N LYS A 168 -2.43 9.78 -23.12
CA LYS A 168 -3.47 10.35 -22.25
C LYS A 168 -4.87 9.86 -22.62
N THR A 169 -5.21 9.85 -23.90
CA THR A 169 -6.51 9.40 -24.39
C THR A 169 -6.72 7.91 -24.11
N PHE A 170 -5.70 7.08 -24.35
CA PHE A 170 -5.73 5.66 -24.03
C PHE A 170 -5.92 5.41 -22.53
N CYS A 171 -5.14 6.07 -21.68
CA CYS A 171 -5.28 5.95 -20.23
C CYS A 171 -6.68 6.37 -19.75
N TYR A 172 -7.24 7.46 -20.29
CA TYR A 172 -8.59 7.91 -19.98
C TYR A 172 -9.66 6.87 -20.35
N ARG A 173 -9.61 6.32 -21.58
CA ARG A 173 -10.52 5.26 -22.03
C ARG A 173 -10.41 4.02 -21.14
N ARG A 174 -9.19 3.60 -20.80
CA ARG A 174 -8.94 2.43 -19.95
C ARG A 174 -9.46 2.64 -18.52
N LEU A 175 -9.22 3.80 -17.92
CA LEU A 175 -9.73 4.14 -16.59
C LEU A 175 -11.26 4.23 -16.58
N SER A 176 -11.85 4.81 -17.63
CA SER A 176 -13.31 4.87 -17.78
C SER A 176 -13.93 3.48 -17.91
N TYR A 177 -13.32 2.60 -18.70
CA TYR A 177 -13.71 1.20 -18.80
C TYR A 177 -13.62 0.49 -17.43
N LEU A 178 -12.52 0.65 -16.69
CA LEU A 178 -12.37 0.04 -15.36
C LEU A 178 -13.42 0.54 -14.37
N LYS A 179 -13.74 1.84 -14.40
CA LYS A 179 -14.81 2.44 -13.60
C LYS A 179 -16.18 1.83 -13.94
N ASN A 180 -16.50 1.73 -15.23
CA ASN A 180 -17.78 1.15 -15.69
C ASN A 180 -17.87 -0.35 -15.39
N LYS A 181 -16.77 -1.08 -15.58
CA LYS A 181 -16.66 -2.51 -15.23
C LYS A 181 -16.93 -2.73 -13.74
N PHE A 182 -16.36 -1.90 -12.86
CA PHE A 182 -16.65 -1.96 -11.43
C PHE A 182 -18.11 -1.58 -11.12
N GLY A 183 -18.67 -0.58 -11.83
CA GLY A 183 -20.08 -0.24 -11.74
C GLY A 183 -21.00 -1.41 -12.06
N MET A 184 -20.73 -2.14 -13.15
CA MET A 184 -21.46 -3.35 -13.52
C MET A 184 -21.28 -4.48 -12.50
N HIS A 185 -20.05 -4.69 -12.02
CA HIS A 185 -19.79 -5.67 -10.97
C HIS A 185 -20.62 -5.38 -9.72
N ARG A 186 -20.73 -4.11 -9.31
CA ARG A 186 -21.58 -3.70 -8.18
C ARG A 186 -23.04 -4.04 -8.45
N LEU A 187 -23.60 -3.63 -9.60
CA LEU A 187 -25.01 -3.90 -9.93
C LEU A 187 -25.35 -5.40 -9.96
N LEU A 188 -24.42 -6.25 -10.41
CA LEU A 188 -24.65 -7.69 -10.55
C LEU A 188 -24.40 -8.49 -9.27
N ASN A 189 -23.56 -7.98 -8.36
CA ASN A 189 -23.08 -8.76 -7.20
C ASN A 189 -23.41 -8.12 -5.84
N GLU A 190 -24.02 -6.93 -5.79
CA GLU A 190 -24.30 -6.22 -4.53
C GLU A 190 -25.06 -7.07 -3.51
N GLU A 191 -26.12 -7.77 -3.94
CA GLU A 191 -26.91 -8.63 -3.06
C GLU A 191 -26.07 -9.80 -2.52
N VAL A 192 -25.27 -10.43 -3.38
CA VAL A 192 -24.42 -11.56 -3.00
C VAL A 192 -23.29 -11.12 -2.06
N GLU A 193 -22.75 -9.91 -2.22
CA GLU A 193 -21.78 -9.34 -1.27
C GLU A 193 -22.45 -8.99 0.07
N LEU A 194 -23.66 -8.45 0.06
CA LEU A 194 -24.41 -8.14 1.27
C LEU A 194 -24.75 -9.39 2.07
N GLU A 195 -25.14 -10.48 1.42
CA GLU A 195 -25.37 -11.78 2.05
C GLU A 195 -24.08 -12.36 2.63
N ALA A 196 -22.97 -12.27 1.89
CA ALA A 196 -21.67 -12.70 2.38
C ALA A 196 -21.23 -11.91 3.64
N MET A 197 -21.57 -10.61 3.70
CA MET A 197 -21.34 -9.77 4.88
C MET A 197 -22.27 -10.09 6.05
N LYS A 198 -23.47 -10.65 5.82
CA LYS A 198 -24.42 -11.04 6.87
C LYS A 198 -24.11 -12.40 7.49
N ASN A 199 -23.37 -13.26 6.78
CA ASN A 199 -23.00 -14.57 7.27
C ASN A 199 -22.33 -14.47 8.66
N PRO A 200 -22.88 -15.12 9.71
CA PRO A 200 -22.38 -15.02 11.09
C PRO A 200 -20.90 -15.35 11.25
N ASP A 201 -20.34 -16.25 10.43
CA ASP A 201 -18.92 -16.62 10.48
C ASP A 201 -17.99 -15.48 10.03
N VAL A 202 -18.47 -14.64 9.11
CA VAL A 202 -17.72 -13.50 8.54
C VAL A 202 -18.05 -12.20 9.28
N SER A 203 -19.33 -11.99 9.59
CA SER A 203 -19.91 -10.74 10.09
C SER A 203 -19.56 -10.45 11.55
N CYS A 204 -19.52 -11.48 12.40
CA CYS A 204 -19.32 -11.36 13.85
C CYS A 204 -17.99 -10.69 14.24
N ARG A 205 -16.99 -10.65 13.35
CA ARG A 205 -15.66 -10.11 13.65
C ARG A 205 -15.13 -9.09 12.64
N ARG A 206 -15.89 -8.75 11.60
CA ARG A 206 -15.42 -7.87 10.49
C ARG A 206 -16.45 -6.81 10.08
N ASP A 207 -17.24 -6.32 11.02
CA ASP A 207 -18.16 -5.20 10.78
C ASP A 207 -17.47 -3.82 10.76
N PHE A 208 -18.26 -2.78 10.50
CA PHE A 208 -17.78 -1.39 10.44
C PHE A 208 -17.23 -0.86 11.78
N TYR A 209 -17.40 -1.52 12.91
CA TYR A 209 -16.78 -1.10 14.18
C TYR A 209 -15.48 -1.87 14.44
N ASN A 210 -15.49 -3.17 14.13
CA ASN A 210 -14.41 -4.11 14.41
C ASN A 210 -13.26 -4.07 13.40
N VAL A 211 -13.50 -3.65 12.15
CA VAL A 211 -12.42 -3.47 11.18
C VAL A 211 -11.44 -2.38 11.65
N ARG A 212 -10.14 -2.58 11.50
CA ARG A 212 -9.16 -1.54 11.80
C ARG A 212 -9.12 -0.52 10.67
N LYS A 213 -9.37 0.75 10.99
CA LYS A 213 -9.20 1.87 10.06
C LYS A 213 -8.06 2.74 10.56
N VAL A 214 -7.22 3.17 9.64
CA VAL A 214 -6.07 4.03 9.93
C VAL A 214 -6.26 5.30 9.14
N ASP A 215 -6.18 6.44 9.83
CA ASP A 215 -6.05 7.73 9.16
C ASP A 215 -4.65 7.82 8.57
N THR A 216 -4.57 8.04 7.25
CA THR A 216 -3.29 8.08 6.52
C THR A 216 -2.73 9.49 6.38
N HIS A 217 -3.51 10.51 6.75
CA HIS A 217 -3.10 11.91 6.61
C HIS A 217 -3.64 12.75 7.77
N ILE A 218 -2.88 12.76 8.87
CA ILE A 218 -3.19 13.52 10.08
C ILE A 218 -2.04 14.45 10.44
N HIS A 219 -2.36 15.68 10.84
CA HIS A 219 -1.41 16.60 11.44
C HIS A 219 -1.47 16.45 12.96
N ALA A 220 -0.36 16.06 13.59
CA ALA A 220 -0.31 15.82 15.04
C ALA A 220 -0.83 17.00 15.87
N ALA A 221 -0.50 18.23 15.47
CA ALA A 221 -0.97 19.46 16.14
C ALA A 221 -2.49 19.66 16.09
N ALA A 222 -3.18 19.07 15.10
CA ALA A 222 -4.62 19.19 14.89
C ALA A 222 -5.39 17.90 15.23
N CYS A 223 -4.73 16.92 15.86
CA CYS A 223 -5.34 15.62 16.18
C CYS A 223 -6.45 15.71 17.25
N MET A 224 -6.45 16.78 18.05
CA MET A 224 -7.38 16.95 19.17
C MET A 224 -8.63 17.71 18.76
N GLY A 225 -9.80 17.15 19.10
CA GLY A 225 -11.07 17.85 18.94
C GLY A 225 -11.15 19.12 19.79
N GLN A 226 -11.83 20.15 19.29
CA GLN A 226 -11.94 21.46 19.94
C GLN A 226 -12.48 21.36 21.38
N LYS A 227 -13.48 20.49 21.62
CA LYS A 227 -14.04 20.28 22.97
C LYS A 227 -12.99 19.75 23.95
N HIS A 228 -12.17 18.79 23.53
CA HIS A 228 -11.11 18.22 24.37
C HIS A 228 -10.00 19.23 24.62
N LEU A 229 -9.57 19.96 23.58
CA LEU A 229 -8.56 21.01 23.71
C LEU A 229 -9.04 22.13 24.64
N LEU A 230 -10.27 22.62 24.46
CA LEU A 230 -10.84 23.65 25.31
C LEU A 230 -11.01 23.15 26.75
N GLY A 231 -11.49 21.92 26.93
CA GLY A 231 -11.59 21.27 28.24
C GLY A 231 -10.23 21.20 28.94
N PHE A 232 -9.19 20.77 28.23
CA PHE A 232 -7.82 20.71 28.74
C PHE A 232 -7.29 22.09 29.16
N ILE A 233 -7.50 23.13 28.34
CA ILE A 233 -7.08 24.50 28.66
C ILE A 233 -7.82 25.01 29.90
N GLN A 234 -9.12 24.75 30.00
CA GLN A 234 -9.93 25.15 31.15
C GLN A 234 -9.52 24.41 32.44
N GLU A 235 -9.26 23.11 32.34
CA GLU A 235 -8.82 22.27 33.45
C GLU A 235 -7.45 22.72 33.96
N LYS A 236 -6.46 22.86 33.08
CA LYS A 236 -5.12 23.36 33.45
C LYS A 236 -5.16 24.77 34.01
N GLY A 237 -6.04 25.62 33.50
CA GLY A 237 -6.26 26.95 34.07
C GLY A 237 -6.83 26.95 35.50
N ARG A 238 -7.50 25.86 35.94
CA ARG A 238 -8.04 25.71 37.30
C ARG A 238 -7.07 24.99 38.25
N THR A 239 -6.36 23.97 37.76
CA THR A 239 -5.50 23.10 38.59
C THR A 239 -4.06 23.59 38.67
N GLU A 240 -3.54 24.21 37.62
CA GLU A 240 -2.13 24.62 37.49
C GLU A 240 -1.99 26.11 37.15
N SER A 241 -2.81 26.97 37.77
CA SER A 241 -2.87 28.42 37.47
C SER A 241 -1.54 29.15 37.66
N ASP A 242 -0.75 28.73 38.66
CA ASP A 242 0.50 29.40 39.05
C ASP A 242 1.72 28.82 38.32
N ARG A 243 1.53 27.83 37.44
CA ARG A 243 2.62 27.25 36.65
C ARG A 243 3.18 28.29 35.69
N ILE A 244 4.51 28.42 35.68
CA ILE A 244 5.22 29.29 34.73
C ILE A 244 5.20 28.61 33.36
N VAL A 245 4.59 29.28 32.37
CA VAL A 245 4.37 28.70 31.03
C VAL A 245 5.01 29.50 29.91
N LEU A 246 5.30 30.79 30.14
CA LEU A 246 5.85 31.68 29.12
C LEU A 246 6.94 32.55 29.73
N VAL A 247 8.03 32.75 29.00
CA VAL A 247 9.03 33.78 29.29
C VAL A 247 9.00 34.79 28.16
N LYS A 248 8.58 36.02 28.45
CA LYS A 248 8.53 37.11 27.48
C LYS A 248 9.36 38.27 28.01
N ASP A 249 10.32 38.74 27.22
CA ASP A 249 11.23 39.85 27.58
C ASP A 249 11.97 39.63 28.93
N GLY A 250 12.33 38.37 29.21
CA GLY A 250 12.99 37.97 30.47
C GLY A 250 12.05 37.81 31.67
N VAL A 251 10.77 38.19 31.54
CA VAL A 251 9.76 38.05 32.60
C VAL A 251 9.06 36.69 32.48
N LYS A 252 9.08 35.93 33.58
CA LYS A 252 8.36 34.65 33.70
C LYS A 252 6.88 34.95 33.98
N MET A 253 5.98 34.49 33.11
CA MET A 253 4.54 34.64 33.26
C MET A 253 3.88 33.31 33.67
N THR A 254 2.96 33.38 34.63
CA THR A 254 2.14 32.23 35.04
C THR A 254 0.98 31.99 34.07
N LEU A 255 0.42 30.77 34.06
CA LEU A 255 -0.73 30.43 33.22
C LEU A 255 -1.93 31.36 33.46
N LYS A 256 -2.15 31.77 34.71
CA LYS A 256 -3.16 32.76 35.08
C LYS A 256 -2.92 34.12 34.42
N GLN A 257 -1.68 34.62 34.47
CA GLN A 257 -1.30 35.90 33.86
C GLN A 257 -1.43 35.87 32.34
N VAL A 258 -1.02 34.76 31.71
CA VAL A 258 -1.19 34.55 30.27
C VAL A 258 -2.68 34.56 29.92
N LYS A 259 -3.52 33.81 30.63
CA LYS A 259 -4.97 33.80 30.38
C LYS A 259 -5.59 35.19 30.46
N SER A 260 -5.23 35.98 31.46
CA SER A 260 -5.70 37.37 31.62
C SER A 260 -5.13 38.34 30.59
N SER A 261 -4.03 38.01 29.91
CA SER A 261 -3.44 38.85 28.86
C SER A 261 -4.07 38.63 27.49
N TYR A 262 -4.70 37.47 27.26
CA TYR A 262 -5.27 37.07 25.96
C TYR A 262 -6.80 36.98 25.96
N MET A 263 -7.45 37.05 27.14
CA MET A 263 -8.89 37.25 27.29
C MET A 263 -9.18 38.73 27.55
#